data_AF-A0A226BVC1-F1
#
_entry.id   AF-A0A226BVC1-F1
#
_cell.length_a   1.000
_cell.length_b   1.000
_cell.length_c   1.000
_cell.angle_alpha   90.00
_cell.angle_beta   90.00
_cell.angle_gamma   90.00
#
_symmetry.space_group_name_H-M   'P 1'
#
loop_
_entity.id
_entity.type
_entity.pdbx_description
1 polymer ?
#
loop_
_entity_poly.entity_id
_entity_poly.type
_entity_poly.pdbx_seq_one_letter_code
_entity_poly.pdbx_strand_id
1 'polypeptide(L)'
;MKKIMKMITSKITFVLLLIVFVLSSFVIPQSTIAMDTYELDDGYMTVVDEEGETILKTGRRLVQGNKYLNQDNKLYEVTNVTDDKAEAELIEEVELSSKNHEDTENPLSFINTHIVYAQDRGPIGIYHSHGAESYVPSDGAESIDEGGGILQVGESFAQSLEENTVDVIWREETHVPHDAGAYMRSRRTVEDILEENPDALIDVHRDAAPRDQYKAEIEGEERVSILLVVGQQNQNIQETEQFAERIKATADEMYPNLVKGILYAQGDYNQDLHPRNILIEIGGHNNTREGAKESADLFADVLTKALYEGVEEGEPRGAVEDEGGIIEDDEGGIAGGGVVDGPDAGPPGALGTVGRTILWIGGVVIVGGFLFLLLNEGSLQGVASKFKQFVSTEFANFMGPSKKNSKQRRSQEDQEDDDS
;
A
#
# COMPACT_ATOMS: atom_id res chain seq x y z
N MET A 1 -3.91 -64.82 -13.52
CA MET A 1 -3.15 -63.91 -14.42
C MET A 1 -3.98 -62.78 -15.02
N LYS A 2 -5.08 -63.01 -15.76
CA LYS A 2 -5.86 -61.92 -16.41
C LYS A 2 -6.39 -60.81 -15.48
N LYS A 3 -6.84 -61.14 -14.26
CA LYS A 3 -7.32 -60.14 -13.27
C LYS A 3 -6.20 -59.23 -12.74
N ILE A 4 -5.02 -59.80 -12.46
CA ILE A 4 -3.85 -59.06 -11.96
C ILE A 4 -3.34 -58.10 -13.04
N MET A 5 -3.29 -58.57 -14.29
CA MET A 5 -2.86 -57.74 -15.42
C MET A 5 -3.81 -56.56 -15.66
N LYS A 6 -5.13 -56.78 -15.60
CA LYS A 6 -6.15 -55.71 -15.72
C LYS A 6 -6.06 -54.67 -14.60
N MET A 7 -5.70 -55.10 -13.38
CA MET A 7 -5.56 -54.23 -12.23
C MET A 7 -4.28 -53.36 -12.32
N ILE A 8 -3.19 -53.92 -12.85
CA ILE A 8 -1.94 -53.19 -13.11
C ILE A 8 -2.15 -52.16 -14.23
N THR A 9 -2.81 -52.54 -15.33
CA THR A 9 -3.10 -51.61 -16.43
C THR A 9 -3.97 -50.44 -15.95
N SER A 10 -5.01 -50.71 -15.15
CA SER A 10 -5.90 -49.66 -14.61
C SER A 10 -5.18 -48.68 -13.69
N LYS A 11 -4.21 -49.15 -12.88
CA LYS A 11 -3.42 -48.27 -12.00
C LYS A 11 -2.44 -47.40 -12.79
N ILE A 12 -1.81 -47.96 -13.83
CA ILE A 12 -0.91 -47.20 -14.71
C ILE A 12 -1.70 -46.14 -15.49
N THR A 13 -2.88 -46.48 -16.01
CA THR A 13 -3.74 -45.51 -16.70
C THR A 13 -4.20 -44.38 -15.77
N PHE A 14 -4.53 -44.69 -14.51
CA PHE A 14 -4.91 -43.69 -13.53
C PHE A 14 -3.76 -42.75 -13.16
N VAL A 15 -2.55 -43.29 -12.96
CA VAL A 15 -1.34 -42.47 -12.67
C VAL A 15 -0.99 -41.59 -13.87
N LEU A 16 -1.11 -42.10 -15.10
CA LEU A 16 -0.90 -41.30 -16.32
C LEU A 16 -1.93 -40.18 -16.47
N LEU A 17 -3.21 -40.45 -16.17
CA LEU A 17 -4.25 -39.40 -16.17
C LEU A 17 -4.01 -38.36 -15.08
N LEU A 18 -3.50 -38.76 -13.91
CA LEU A 18 -3.17 -37.83 -12.83
C LEU A 18 -1.96 -36.96 -13.21
N ILE A 19 -0.94 -37.52 -13.85
CA ILE A 19 0.23 -36.77 -14.33
C ILE A 19 -0.17 -35.79 -15.44
N VAL A 20 -1.04 -36.21 -16.37
CA VAL A 20 -1.56 -35.32 -17.42
C VAL A 20 -2.43 -34.22 -16.81
N PHE A 21 -3.25 -34.52 -15.80
CA PHE A 21 -4.06 -33.53 -15.09
C PHE A 21 -3.19 -32.53 -14.33
N VAL A 22 -2.15 -32.98 -13.63
CA VAL A 22 -1.20 -32.09 -12.93
C VAL A 22 -0.41 -31.25 -13.94
N LEU A 23 0.07 -31.84 -15.03
CA LEU A 23 0.78 -31.09 -16.09
C LEU A 23 -0.14 -30.10 -16.81
N SER A 24 -1.42 -30.42 -17.02
CA SER A 24 -2.40 -29.47 -17.58
C SER A 24 -2.81 -28.38 -16.59
N SER A 25 -2.66 -28.63 -15.28
CA SER A 25 -2.87 -27.62 -14.23
C SER A 25 -1.71 -26.63 -14.14
N PHE A 26 -0.56 -26.96 -14.71
CA PHE A 26 0.64 -26.12 -14.77
C PHE A 26 0.81 -25.38 -16.10
N VAL A 27 -0.18 -25.43 -16.99
CA VAL A 27 -0.27 -24.46 -18.09
C VAL A 27 -0.78 -23.15 -17.48
N ILE A 28 0.10 -22.46 -16.77
CA ILE A 28 -0.08 -21.04 -16.50
C ILE A 28 -0.08 -20.41 -17.90
N PRO A 29 -1.18 -19.81 -18.37
CA PRO A 29 -1.10 -19.01 -19.58
C PRO A 29 0.01 -18.00 -19.33
N GLN A 30 1.10 -18.10 -20.06
CA GLN A 30 2.03 -16.99 -20.21
C GLN A 30 1.32 -15.96 -21.07
N SER A 31 0.25 -15.35 -20.53
CA SER A 31 0.01 -13.97 -20.82
C SER A 31 1.29 -13.28 -20.37
N THR A 32 2.12 -12.90 -21.35
CA THR A 32 2.96 -11.72 -21.19
C THR A 32 2.03 -10.66 -20.61
N ILE A 33 2.12 -10.44 -19.30
CA ILE A 33 1.54 -9.25 -18.70
C ILE A 33 2.38 -8.16 -19.35
N ALA A 34 1.86 -7.59 -20.44
CA ALA A 34 2.22 -6.23 -20.76
C ALA A 34 1.91 -5.49 -19.46
N MET A 35 2.96 -5.03 -18.75
CA MET A 35 2.74 -4.17 -17.60
C MET A 35 2.02 -2.97 -18.19
N ASP A 36 0.73 -2.85 -17.88
CA ASP A 36 -0.12 -1.83 -18.47
C ASP A 36 0.44 -0.48 -18.02
N THR A 37 0.82 0.37 -18.98
CA THR A 37 1.23 1.73 -18.65
C THR A 37 -0.05 2.51 -18.33
N TYR A 38 -0.16 2.94 -17.07
CA TYR A 38 -1.27 3.78 -16.59
C TYR A 38 -1.21 5.20 -17.16
N GLU A 39 -0.08 5.56 -17.77
CA GLU A 39 0.20 6.84 -18.41
C GLU A 39 0.41 6.65 -19.91
N LEU A 40 0.14 7.71 -20.68
CA LEU A 40 0.45 7.76 -22.09
C LEU A 40 1.95 8.02 -22.29
N ASP A 41 2.55 7.35 -23.27
CA ASP A 41 3.95 7.59 -23.65
C ASP A 41 4.15 9.02 -24.24
N ASP A 42 3.11 9.58 -24.85
CA ASP A 42 3.06 10.94 -25.40
C ASP A 42 1.60 11.44 -25.46
N GLY A 43 1.42 12.75 -25.33
CA GLY A 43 0.13 13.43 -25.44
C GLY A 43 -0.74 13.38 -24.18
N TYR A 44 -2.05 13.56 -24.38
CA TYR A 44 -3.04 13.64 -23.31
C TYR A 44 -4.41 13.14 -23.80
N MET A 45 -5.19 12.58 -22.90
CA MET A 45 -6.60 12.32 -23.07
C MET A 45 -7.40 13.63 -22.92
N THR A 46 -8.47 13.79 -23.70
CA THR A 46 -9.47 14.87 -23.53
C THR A 46 -10.81 14.27 -23.11
N VAL A 47 -11.27 14.61 -21.92
CA VAL A 47 -12.59 14.22 -21.40
C VAL A 47 -13.60 15.31 -21.72
N VAL A 48 -14.71 14.92 -22.34
CA VAL A 48 -15.84 15.80 -22.60
C VAL A 48 -17.11 15.31 -21.91
N ASP A 49 -17.98 16.23 -21.52
CA ASP A 49 -19.29 15.92 -20.98
C ASP A 49 -20.35 15.65 -22.09
N GLU A 50 -21.61 15.47 -21.67
CA GLU A 50 -22.76 15.24 -22.55
C GLU A 50 -23.05 16.40 -23.52
N GLU A 51 -22.63 17.63 -23.17
CA GLU A 51 -22.79 18.82 -24.00
C GLU A 51 -21.60 19.01 -24.97
N GLY A 52 -20.56 18.19 -24.82
CA GLY A 52 -19.32 18.25 -25.59
C GLY A 52 -18.33 19.28 -25.06
N GLU A 53 -18.54 19.81 -23.86
CA GLU A 53 -17.60 20.70 -23.19
C GLU A 53 -16.44 19.89 -22.60
N THR A 54 -15.22 20.42 -22.70
CA THR A 54 -14.03 19.74 -22.13
C THR A 54 -13.99 19.97 -20.63
N ILE A 55 -14.02 18.89 -19.85
CA ILE A 55 -14.00 18.94 -18.38
C ILE A 55 -12.65 18.57 -17.78
N LEU A 56 -11.83 17.80 -18.49
CA LEU A 56 -10.50 17.39 -18.07
C LEU A 56 -9.61 17.09 -19.28
N LYS A 57 -8.32 17.42 -19.17
CA LYS A 57 -7.27 16.77 -19.97
C LYS A 57 -6.20 16.25 -19.04
N THR A 58 -5.68 15.07 -19.33
CA THR A 58 -4.66 14.40 -18.52
C THR A 58 -3.80 13.48 -19.37
N GLY A 59 -2.51 13.36 -19.04
CA GLY A 59 -1.58 12.39 -19.59
C GLY A 59 -1.87 10.94 -19.16
N ARG A 60 -2.81 10.74 -18.25
CA ARG A 60 -3.22 9.41 -17.79
C ARG A 60 -4.09 8.72 -18.83
N ARG A 61 -3.87 7.41 -19.00
CA ARG A 61 -4.74 6.58 -19.82
C ARG A 61 -6.08 6.43 -19.11
N LEU A 62 -7.16 6.77 -19.80
CA LEU A 62 -8.52 6.62 -19.29
C LEU A 62 -9.20 5.40 -19.90
N VAL A 63 -10.05 4.77 -19.12
CA VAL A 63 -10.95 3.70 -19.54
C VAL A 63 -12.36 3.96 -19.04
N GLN A 64 -13.33 3.24 -19.60
CA GLN A 64 -14.70 3.24 -19.11
C GLN A 64 -14.76 2.89 -17.60
N GLY A 65 -15.53 3.66 -16.84
CA GLY A 65 -15.68 3.52 -15.39
C GLY A 65 -14.69 4.34 -14.55
N ASN A 66 -13.70 5.00 -15.18
CA ASN A 66 -12.96 6.05 -14.49
C ASN A 66 -13.87 7.21 -14.14
N LYS A 67 -13.60 7.88 -13.03
CA LYS A 67 -14.41 9.02 -12.57
C LYS A 67 -13.57 10.26 -12.36
N TYR A 68 -14.21 11.42 -12.42
CA TYR A 68 -13.58 12.70 -12.15
C TYR A 68 -14.51 13.57 -11.33
N LEU A 69 -14.10 13.88 -10.10
CA LEU A 69 -14.74 14.91 -9.27
C LEU A 69 -14.08 16.24 -9.60
N ASN A 70 -14.81 17.13 -10.27
CA ASN A 70 -14.24 18.39 -10.73
C ASN A 70 -14.16 19.45 -9.61
N GLN A 71 -13.66 20.63 -9.97
CA GLN A 71 -13.50 21.77 -9.06
C GLN A 71 -14.81 22.21 -8.41
N ASP A 72 -15.93 22.13 -9.13
CA ASP A 72 -17.28 22.50 -8.66
C ASP A 72 -17.99 21.34 -7.92
N ASN A 73 -17.25 20.31 -7.52
CA ASN A 73 -17.75 19.09 -6.88
C ASN A 73 -18.81 18.33 -7.69
N LYS A 74 -18.71 18.37 -9.01
CA LYS A 74 -19.51 17.53 -9.91
C LYS A 74 -18.74 16.25 -10.23
N LEU A 75 -19.34 15.11 -9.92
CA LEU A 75 -18.76 13.81 -10.17
C LEU A 75 -19.19 13.30 -11.55
N TYR A 76 -18.23 13.10 -12.44
CA TYR A 76 -18.44 12.53 -13.76
C TYR A 76 -17.91 11.10 -13.84
N GLU A 77 -18.54 10.24 -14.63
CA GLU A 77 -18.04 8.90 -14.96
C GLU A 77 -17.81 8.77 -16.46
N VAL A 78 -16.63 8.28 -16.85
CA VAL A 78 -16.27 8.00 -18.23
C VAL A 78 -17.09 6.82 -18.73
N THR A 79 -17.95 7.05 -19.72
CA THR A 79 -18.84 6.03 -20.30
C THR A 79 -18.28 5.43 -21.58
N ASN A 80 -17.44 6.16 -22.29
CA ASN A 80 -16.84 5.72 -23.55
C ASN A 80 -15.45 6.34 -23.74
N VAL A 81 -14.54 5.59 -24.36
CA VAL A 81 -13.19 6.04 -24.72
C VAL A 81 -12.91 5.65 -26.16
N THR A 82 -12.49 6.62 -26.98
CA THR A 82 -12.10 6.43 -28.38
C THR A 82 -10.83 7.22 -28.64
N ASP A 83 -9.75 6.51 -28.96
CA ASP A 83 -8.41 7.09 -29.17
C ASP A 83 -7.95 7.94 -27.97
N ASP A 84 -7.78 9.25 -28.17
CA ASP A 84 -7.38 10.24 -27.17
C ASP A 84 -8.56 11.00 -26.55
N LYS A 85 -9.80 10.60 -26.86
CA LYS A 85 -11.03 11.25 -26.36
C LYS A 85 -11.82 10.31 -25.45
N ALA A 86 -12.26 10.84 -24.31
CA ALA A 86 -13.20 10.18 -23.40
C ALA A 86 -14.50 11.00 -23.32
N GLU A 87 -15.63 10.31 -23.28
CA GLU A 87 -16.96 10.87 -23.04
C GLU A 87 -17.38 10.50 -21.63
N ALA A 88 -17.89 11.46 -20.86
CA ALA A 88 -18.29 11.27 -19.47
C ALA A 88 -19.69 11.83 -19.20
N GLU A 89 -20.41 11.16 -18.31
CA GLU A 89 -21.75 11.56 -17.86
C GLU A 89 -21.68 12.08 -16.43
N LEU A 90 -22.49 13.10 -16.12
CA LEU A 90 -22.63 13.61 -14.76
C LEU A 90 -23.41 12.59 -13.91
N ILE A 91 -22.80 12.17 -12.79
CA ILE A 91 -23.41 11.24 -11.84
C ILE A 91 -24.16 12.00 -10.76
N GLU A 92 -23.47 12.92 -10.07
CA GLU A 92 -24.03 13.69 -8.97
C GLU A 92 -23.21 14.95 -8.66
N GLU A 93 -23.80 15.85 -7.85
CA GLU A 93 -23.07 16.93 -7.18
C GLU A 93 -22.76 16.46 -5.75
N VAL A 94 -21.49 16.50 -5.37
CA VAL A 94 -20.97 15.99 -4.10
C VAL A 94 -20.84 17.15 -3.10
N GLU A 95 -21.41 16.97 -1.91
CA GLU A 95 -21.21 17.91 -0.80
C GLU A 95 -20.00 17.46 0.02
N LEU A 96 -18.86 18.13 -0.19
CA LEU A 96 -17.65 17.85 0.57
C LEU A 96 -17.65 18.56 1.93
N SER A 97 -17.07 17.93 2.94
CA SER A 97 -16.84 18.53 4.25
C SER A 97 -15.40 18.36 4.69
N SER A 98 -14.76 19.46 5.11
CA SER A 98 -13.41 19.45 5.69
C SER A 98 -13.36 18.87 7.11
N LYS A 99 -14.52 18.71 7.77
CA LYS A 99 -14.62 18.20 9.13
C LYS A 99 -14.63 16.68 9.14
N ASN A 100 -13.92 16.08 10.10
CA ASN A 100 -14.00 14.66 10.37
C ASN A 100 -15.47 14.25 10.49
N HIS A 101 -15.93 13.39 9.57
CA HIS A 101 -17.08 12.52 9.81
C HIS A 101 -16.68 11.45 10.86
N GLU A 102 -16.23 11.87 12.04
CA GLU A 102 -16.12 11.00 13.21
C GLU A 102 -17.44 11.05 13.96
N ASP A 103 -18.19 9.94 13.87
CA ASP A 103 -18.92 9.32 14.97
C ASP A 103 -19.47 10.26 16.05
N THR A 104 -20.45 11.09 15.70
CA THR A 104 -21.21 11.91 16.66
C THR A 104 -22.06 11.10 17.66
N GLU A 105 -21.99 9.76 17.63
CA GLU A 105 -22.78 8.87 18.49
C GLU A 105 -21.96 8.19 19.61
N ASN A 106 -20.62 8.24 19.61
CA ASN A 106 -19.82 7.53 20.62
C ASN A 106 -18.82 8.42 21.38
N PRO A 107 -19.15 8.88 22.61
CA PRO A 107 -18.24 9.72 23.40
C PRO A 107 -16.91 9.03 23.78
N LEU A 108 -16.78 7.71 23.56
CA LEU A 108 -15.52 6.98 23.76
C LEU A 108 -14.58 7.04 22.55
N SER A 109 -15.06 7.30 21.32
CA SER A 109 -14.16 7.54 20.17
C SER A 109 -13.44 8.87 20.36
N PHE A 110 -14.17 9.92 20.73
CA PHE A 110 -13.61 11.24 21.06
C PHE A 110 -12.48 11.18 22.11
N ILE A 111 -12.62 10.37 23.17
CA ILE A 111 -11.61 10.25 24.21
C ILE A 111 -10.38 9.46 23.72
N ASN A 112 -10.56 8.42 22.90
CA ASN A 112 -9.43 7.68 22.31
C ASN A 112 -8.69 8.52 21.26
N THR A 113 -9.41 9.24 20.40
CA THR A 113 -8.89 10.21 19.44
C THR A 113 -8.04 11.25 20.20
N HIS A 114 -8.58 11.94 21.21
CA HIS A 114 -7.83 13.00 21.93
C HIS A 114 -6.65 12.50 22.78
N ILE A 115 -6.65 11.25 23.28
CA ILE A 115 -5.53 10.71 24.08
C ILE A 115 -4.42 10.10 23.19
N VAL A 116 -4.75 9.60 22.00
CA VAL A 116 -3.75 9.06 21.05
C VAL A 116 -3.02 10.20 20.33
N TYR A 117 -3.68 11.30 20.00
CA TYR A 117 -3.04 12.41 19.27
C TYR A 117 -2.09 13.29 20.10
N ALA A 118 -2.09 13.16 21.44
CA ALA A 118 -1.14 13.85 22.32
C ALA A 118 0.20 13.08 22.48
N GLN A 119 0.38 11.94 21.82
CA GLN A 119 1.61 11.15 21.86
C GLN A 119 1.98 10.63 20.45
N ASP A 120 2.97 11.31 19.86
CA ASP A 120 3.69 11.05 18.58
C ASP A 120 2.87 11.17 17.29
N ARG A 121 2.85 12.38 16.71
CA ARG A 121 2.60 12.58 15.27
C ARG A 121 3.70 11.85 14.49
N GLY A 122 3.33 11.07 13.48
CA GLY A 122 4.26 10.45 12.56
C GLY A 122 4.72 11.46 11.49
N PRO A 123 5.84 11.20 10.81
CA PRO A 123 6.29 12.05 9.72
C PRO A 123 5.37 11.95 8.49
N ILE A 124 5.39 12.94 7.61
CA ILE A 124 4.84 12.80 6.25
C ILE A 124 5.95 12.30 5.32
N GLY A 125 5.70 11.19 4.63
CA GLY A 125 6.60 10.69 3.60
C GLY A 125 6.32 11.31 2.23
N ILE A 126 7.36 11.79 1.56
CA ILE A 126 7.28 12.31 0.19
C ILE A 126 8.24 11.50 -0.69
N TYR A 127 7.72 10.99 -1.80
CA TYR A 127 8.49 10.24 -2.78
C TYR A 127 8.02 10.56 -4.21
N HIS A 128 8.72 10.01 -5.20
CA HIS A 128 8.45 10.26 -6.61
C HIS A 128 8.52 8.95 -7.40
N SER A 129 7.39 8.36 -7.80
CA SER A 129 7.41 7.20 -8.70
C SER A 129 8.04 7.52 -10.05
N HIS A 130 7.98 8.78 -10.48
CA HIS A 130 8.57 9.28 -11.73
C HIS A 130 9.48 10.50 -11.47
N GLY A 131 10.58 10.31 -10.72
CA GLY A 131 11.49 11.42 -10.38
C GLY A 131 12.32 12.00 -11.54
N ALA A 132 12.21 11.44 -12.76
CA ALA A 132 12.77 12.05 -13.96
C ALA A 132 11.89 13.18 -14.53
N GLU A 133 10.64 13.32 -14.10
CA GLU A 133 9.70 14.31 -14.63
C GLU A 133 10.20 15.75 -14.43
N SER A 134 10.08 16.56 -15.48
CA SER A 134 10.60 17.93 -15.49
C SER A 134 9.64 18.91 -16.18
N TYR A 135 9.88 20.20 -15.98
CA TYR A 135 9.09 21.30 -16.52
C TYR A 135 9.83 21.99 -17.67
N VAL A 136 9.31 21.85 -18.89
CA VAL A 136 9.97 22.34 -20.13
C VAL A 136 10.40 23.81 -20.05
N PRO A 137 9.59 24.76 -19.55
CA PRO A 137 9.96 26.17 -19.51
C PRO A 137 11.15 26.49 -18.58
N SER A 138 11.31 25.75 -17.47
CA SER A 138 12.34 26.01 -16.45
C SER A 138 13.56 25.12 -16.64
N ASP A 139 13.37 23.88 -17.05
CA ASP A 139 14.41 22.85 -17.07
C ASP A 139 14.87 22.50 -18.51
N GLY A 140 14.11 22.90 -19.53
CA GLY A 140 14.45 22.73 -20.94
C GLY A 140 14.07 21.37 -21.55
N ALA A 141 13.54 20.45 -20.76
CA ALA A 141 13.04 19.14 -21.18
C ALA A 141 11.84 18.72 -20.32
N GLU A 142 11.08 17.72 -20.79
CA GLU A 142 9.96 17.13 -20.02
C GLU A 142 10.40 15.99 -19.10
N SER A 143 11.59 15.43 -19.34
CA SER A 143 12.20 14.35 -18.56
C SER A 143 13.72 14.50 -18.54
N ILE A 144 14.33 14.29 -17.36
CA ILE A 144 15.78 14.28 -17.13
C ILE A 144 16.09 13.07 -16.23
N ASP A 145 16.69 12.02 -16.80
CA ASP A 145 16.88 10.72 -16.12
C ASP A 145 17.71 10.83 -14.82
N GLU A 146 18.67 11.77 -14.77
CA GLU A 146 19.49 12.02 -13.58
C GLU A 146 18.72 12.71 -12.44
N GLY A 147 17.52 13.21 -12.69
CA GLY A 147 16.69 13.94 -11.73
C GLY A 147 16.03 15.15 -12.38
N GLY A 148 14.71 15.08 -12.53
CA GLY A 148 13.91 16.13 -13.13
C GLY A 148 13.56 17.25 -12.15
N GLY A 149 12.97 18.31 -12.69
CA GLY A 149 12.47 19.43 -11.92
C GLY A 149 11.46 19.06 -10.82
N ILE A 150 10.76 17.92 -10.98
CA ILE A 150 9.80 17.44 -9.99
C ILE A 150 10.44 17.15 -8.62
N LEU A 151 11.70 16.69 -8.59
CA LEU A 151 12.41 16.45 -7.33
C LEU A 151 12.58 17.74 -6.54
N GLN A 152 12.85 18.85 -7.24
CA GLN A 152 13.00 20.16 -6.60
C GLN A 152 11.66 20.75 -6.16
N VAL A 153 10.55 20.35 -6.78
CA VAL A 153 9.19 20.66 -6.29
C VAL A 153 8.90 19.84 -5.03
N GLY A 154 9.22 18.54 -5.02
CA GLY A 154 9.11 17.69 -3.83
C GLY A 154 9.96 18.18 -2.65
N GLU A 155 11.17 18.65 -2.91
CA GLU A 155 12.04 19.27 -1.90
C GLU A 155 11.42 20.56 -1.33
N SER A 156 10.85 21.42 -2.19
CA SER A 156 10.14 22.64 -1.76
C SER A 156 8.97 22.29 -0.84
N PHE A 157 8.18 21.31 -1.28
CA PHE A 157 7.03 20.83 -0.54
C PHE A 157 7.41 20.28 0.84
N ALA A 158 8.48 19.49 0.91
CA ALA A 158 9.04 18.99 2.16
C ALA A 158 9.43 20.14 3.10
N GLN A 159 10.15 21.15 2.58
CA GLN A 159 10.55 22.32 3.37
C GLN A 159 9.34 23.10 3.91
N SER A 160 8.29 23.30 3.11
CA SER A 160 7.07 23.98 3.56
C SER A 160 6.30 23.20 4.64
N LEU A 161 6.31 21.86 4.59
CA LEU A 161 5.74 21.03 5.67
C LEU A 161 6.58 21.13 6.95
N GLU A 162 7.91 21.14 6.84
CA GLU A 162 8.81 21.35 7.99
C GLU A 162 8.61 22.74 8.62
N GLU A 163 8.40 23.78 7.82
CA GLU A 163 8.03 25.13 8.30
C GLU A 163 6.71 25.13 9.08
N ASN A 164 5.79 24.22 8.73
CA ASN A 164 4.55 23.95 9.47
C ASN A 164 4.74 23.01 10.69
N THR A 165 5.98 22.77 11.12
CA THR A 165 6.34 21.91 12.27
C THR A 165 5.86 20.46 12.09
N VAL A 166 5.86 19.98 10.84
CA VAL A 166 5.59 18.58 10.51
C VAL A 166 6.93 17.90 10.21
N ASP A 167 7.19 16.76 10.85
CA ASP A 167 8.36 15.94 10.50
C ASP A 167 8.18 15.35 9.10
N VAL A 168 9.22 15.36 8.26
CA VAL A 168 9.14 14.90 6.86
C VAL A 168 10.23 13.89 6.55
N ILE A 169 9.85 12.87 5.77
CA ILE A 169 10.78 11.93 5.15
C ILE A 169 10.69 12.12 3.64
N TRP A 170 11.65 12.86 3.08
CA TRP A 170 11.74 13.03 1.63
C TRP A 170 12.77 12.06 1.03
N ARG A 171 12.44 11.52 -0.15
CA ARG A 171 13.23 10.53 -0.90
C ARG A 171 13.40 11.01 -2.34
N GLU A 172 14.65 11.19 -2.77
CA GLU A 172 15.03 11.79 -4.06
C GLU A 172 15.25 10.76 -5.18
N GLU A 173 15.02 9.48 -4.91
CA GLU A 173 15.21 8.40 -5.88
C GLU A 173 14.35 8.61 -7.14
N THR A 174 14.98 8.59 -8.31
CA THR A 174 14.29 8.90 -9.59
C THR A 174 13.42 7.77 -10.13
N HIS A 175 13.68 6.53 -9.72
CA HIS A 175 13.03 5.30 -10.19
C HIS A 175 13.06 5.09 -11.71
N VAL A 176 14.05 5.64 -12.42
CA VAL A 176 14.24 5.45 -13.87
C VAL A 176 14.48 3.97 -14.24
N PRO A 177 14.10 3.54 -15.46
CA PRO A 177 13.47 4.33 -16.56
C PRO A 177 12.02 4.77 -16.27
N HIS A 178 11.48 5.74 -17.02
CA HIS A 178 10.05 6.07 -16.94
C HIS A 178 9.23 5.00 -17.69
N ASP A 179 8.91 3.91 -17.00
CA ASP A 179 8.14 2.78 -17.52
C ASP A 179 7.16 2.25 -16.48
N ALA A 180 6.32 1.27 -16.85
CA ALA A 180 5.41 0.62 -15.90
C ALA A 180 6.14 -0.07 -14.73
N GLY A 181 7.44 -0.33 -14.85
CA GLY A 181 8.28 -0.85 -13.78
C GLY A 181 8.69 0.21 -12.74
N ALA A 182 8.46 1.50 -12.99
CA ALA A 182 8.84 2.57 -12.08
C ALA A 182 8.08 2.45 -10.75
N TYR A 183 6.77 2.16 -10.79
CA TYR A 183 5.99 1.88 -9.58
C TYR A 183 6.52 0.68 -8.79
N MET A 184 7.00 -0.38 -9.45
CA MET A 184 7.62 -1.51 -8.76
C MET A 184 8.97 -1.14 -8.11
N ARG A 185 9.69 -0.15 -8.65
CA ARG A 185 10.93 0.36 -8.06
C ARG A 185 10.63 1.30 -6.90
N SER A 186 9.70 2.24 -7.07
CA SER A 186 9.29 3.18 -6.03
C SER A 186 8.62 2.51 -4.85
N ARG A 187 7.95 1.37 -5.06
CA ARG A 187 7.41 0.55 -3.98
C ARG A 187 8.41 0.24 -2.87
N ARG A 188 9.69 -0.03 -3.22
CA ARG A 188 10.74 -0.31 -2.23
C ARG A 188 11.05 0.93 -1.38
N THR A 189 11.12 2.09 -2.01
CA THR A 189 11.28 3.38 -1.34
C THR A 189 10.11 3.64 -0.41
N VAL A 190 8.88 3.34 -0.82
CA VAL A 190 7.69 3.44 0.04
C VAL A 190 7.77 2.47 1.22
N GLU A 191 8.17 1.22 1.00
CA GLU A 191 8.38 0.22 2.06
C GLU A 191 9.43 0.70 3.08
N ASP A 192 10.51 1.34 2.63
CA ASP A 192 11.54 1.92 3.51
C ASP A 192 10.99 3.11 4.33
N ILE A 193 10.18 3.99 3.73
CA ILE A 193 9.54 5.11 4.45
C ILE A 193 8.58 4.57 5.52
N LEU A 194 7.85 3.48 5.22
CA LEU A 194 6.90 2.87 6.17
C LEU A 194 7.55 2.35 7.46
N GLU A 195 8.85 2.05 7.45
CA GLU A 195 9.59 1.68 8.67
C GLU A 195 9.64 2.81 9.70
N GLU A 196 9.45 4.06 9.26
CA GLU A 196 9.44 5.26 10.10
C GLU A 196 8.02 5.66 10.56
N ASN A 197 7.00 4.80 10.31
CA ASN A 197 5.61 4.97 10.73
C ASN A 197 4.99 6.32 10.32
N PRO A 198 4.95 6.63 9.01
CA PRO A 198 4.47 7.92 8.52
C PRO A 198 2.96 8.08 8.70
N ASP A 199 2.53 9.32 8.93
CA ASP A 199 1.11 9.67 8.99
C ASP A 199 0.46 9.74 7.61
N ALA A 200 1.21 10.07 6.57
CA ALA A 200 0.75 10.08 5.18
C ALA A 200 1.92 9.83 4.21
N LEU A 201 1.60 9.41 3.00
CA LEU A 201 2.56 9.25 1.90
C LEU A 201 2.06 10.06 0.70
N ILE A 202 2.94 10.85 0.10
CA ILE A 202 2.61 11.69 -1.05
C ILE A 202 3.54 11.33 -2.21
N ASP A 203 2.95 10.85 -3.30
CA ASP A 203 3.64 10.65 -4.59
C ASP A 203 3.52 11.91 -5.43
N VAL A 204 4.63 12.62 -5.64
CA VAL A 204 4.62 13.96 -6.27
C VAL A 204 5.02 13.86 -7.73
N HIS A 205 4.07 14.24 -8.60
CA HIS A 205 4.16 14.18 -10.06
C HIS A 205 3.85 15.52 -10.74
N ARG A 206 4.09 15.55 -12.05
CA ARG A 206 3.55 16.54 -12.97
C ARG A 206 2.85 15.87 -14.17
N ASP A 207 1.72 16.42 -14.57
CA ASP A 207 0.90 15.86 -15.64
C ASP A 207 1.54 16.10 -17.03
N ALA A 208 1.19 15.30 -18.04
CA ALA A 208 1.49 15.59 -19.44
C ALA A 208 0.46 16.55 -20.07
N ALA A 209 -0.59 16.95 -19.36
CA ALA A 209 -1.61 17.84 -19.89
C ALA A 209 -1.08 19.25 -20.26
N PRO A 210 -1.76 19.95 -21.18
CA PRO A 210 -1.42 21.33 -21.54
C PRO A 210 -1.50 22.31 -20.36
N ARG A 211 -0.64 23.34 -20.39
CA ARG A 211 -0.54 24.39 -19.35
C ARG A 211 -1.88 25.04 -18.98
N ASP A 212 -2.75 25.29 -19.96
CA ASP A 212 -4.05 25.95 -19.74
C ASP A 212 -4.99 25.15 -18.84
N GLN A 213 -4.78 23.84 -18.73
CA GLN A 213 -5.59 22.95 -17.91
C GLN A 213 -5.25 23.02 -16.43
N TYR A 214 -4.08 23.58 -16.11
CA TYR A 214 -3.56 23.73 -14.76
C TYR A 214 -3.37 25.18 -14.35
N LYS A 215 -3.89 26.12 -15.15
CA LYS A 215 -3.81 27.56 -14.85
C LYS A 215 -5.02 27.96 -13.98
N ALA A 216 -4.76 28.51 -12.80
CA ALA A 216 -5.79 28.98 -11.88
C ALA A 216 -5.45 30.35 -11.29
N GLU A 217 -6.47 31.08 -10.84
CA GLU A 217 -6.29 32.26 -9.98
C GLU A 217 -6.42 31.81 -8.53
N ILE A 218 -5.35 31.93 -7.75
CA ILE A 218 -5.25 31.51 -6.36
C ILE A 218 -4.73 32.72 -5.57
N GLU A 219 -5.47 33.15 -4.56
CA GLU A 219 -5.20 34.39 -3.79
C GLU A 219 -5.01 35.66 -4.65
N GLY A 220 -5.65 35.72 -5.81
CA GLY A 220 -5.55 36.86 -6.73
C GLY A 220 -4.28 36.86 -7.61
N GLU A 221 -3.49 35.79 -7.58
CA GLU A 221 -2.33 35.57 -8.45
C GLU A 221 -2.58 34.38 -9.40
N GLU A 222 -2.01 34.45 -10.60
CA GLU A 222 -2.05 33.33 -11.54
C GLU A 222 -1.04 32.26 -11.09
N ARG A 223 -1.55 31.10 -10.68
CA ARG A 223 -0.77 29.98 -10.15
C ARG A 223 -1.12 28.66 -10.84
N VAL A 224 -0.46 27.59 -10.41
CA VAL A 224 -0.61 26.24 -10.94
C VAL A 224 -1.58 25.46 -10.03
N SER A 225 -2.59 24.81 -10.60
CA SER A 225 -3.48 23.95 -9.82
C SER A 225 -2.92 22.54 -9.66
N ILE A 226 -3.53 21.77 -8.75
CA ILE A 226 -3.15 20.41 -8.38
C ILE A 226 -4.31 19.46 -8.67
N LEU A 227 -4.04 18.33 -9.30
CA LEU A 227 -5.00 17.24 -9.46
C LEU A 227 -4.64 16.11 -8.49
N LEU A 228 -5.59 15.64 -7.69
CA LEU A 228 -5.42 14.46 -6.85
C LEU A 228 -5.78 13.22 -7.67
N VAL A 229 -5.04 12.12 -7.49
CA VAL A 229 -5.28 10.87 -8.22
C VAL A 229 -5.48 9.71 -7.25
N VAL A 230 -6.63 9.05 -7.39
CA VAL A 230 -7.03 7.88 -6.63
C VAL A 230 -7.07 6.67 -7.57
N GLY A 231 -6.29 5.64 -7.27
CA GLY A 231 -6.20 4.42 -8.05
C GLY A 231 -7.30 3.43 -7.72
N GLN A 232 -8.23 3.17 -8.65
CA GLN A 232 -9.38 2.30 -8.43
C GLN A 232 -9.03 0.82 -8.15
N GLN A 233 -7.76 0.41 -8.29
CA GLN A 233 -7.29 -0.96 -8.02
C GLN A 233 -6.66 -1.12 -6.63
N ASN A 234 -6.56 -0.04 -5.85
CA ASN A 234 -5.94 -0.07 -4.53
C ASN A 234 -6.86 -0.69 -3.46
N GLN A 235 -6.28 -1.40 -2.49
CA GLN A 235 -7.04 -2.13 -1.46
C GLN A 235 -7.66 -1.23 -0.38
N ASN A 236 -7.13 -0.01 -0.24
CA ASN A 236 -7.58 1.00 0.73
C ASN A 236 -8.48 2.06 0.07
N ILE A 237 -9.15 1.72 -1.03
CA ILE A 237 -9.78 2.71 -1.92
C ILE A 237 -10.76 3.63 -1.18
N GLN A 238 -11.49 3.10 -0.20
CA GLN A 238 -12.45 3.89 0.58
C GLN A 238 -11.74 4.91 1.46
N GLU A 239 -10.67 4.51 2.14
CA GLU A 239 -9.89 5.38 3.01
C GLU A 239 -9.08 6.42 2.21
N THR A 240 -8.51 6.02 1.09
CA THR A 240 -7.77 6.91 0.18
C THR A 240 -8.69 7.92 -0.48
N GLU A 241 -9.90 7.52 -0.90
CA GLU A 241 -10.95 8.41 -1.40
C GLU A 241 -11.35 9.44 -0.34
N GLN A 242 -11.68 9.00 0.88
CA GLN A 242 -12.02 9.91 1.98
C GLN A 242 -10.89 10.89 2.30
N PHE A 243 -9.64 10.44 2.23
CA PHE A 243 -8.49 11.31 2.43
C PHE A 243 -8.35 12.34 1.32
N ALA A 244 -8.49 11.95 0.06
CA ALA A 244 -8.46 12.86 -1.09
C ALA A 244 -9.60 13.89 -1.04
N GLU A 245 -10.82 13.45 -0.70
CA GLU A 245 -11.99 14.32 -0.51
C GLU A 245 -11.78 15.32 0.62
N ARG A 246 -11.18 14.89 1.74
CA ARG A 246 -10.82 15.79 2.85
C ARG A 246 -9.79 16.83 2.41
N ILE A 247 -8.72 16.42 1.73
CA ILE A 247 -7.73 17.34 1.16
C ILE A 247 -8.40 18.36 0.25
N LYS A 248 -9.26 17.91 -0.67
CA LYS A 248 -9.97 18.81 -1.58
C LYS A 248 -10.87 19.78 -0.81
N ALA A 249 -11.66 19.30 0.14
CA ALA A 249 -12.53 20.16 0.95
C ALA A 249 -11.74 21.22 1.73
N THR A 250 -10.60 20.83 2.30
CA THR A 250 -9.68 21.74 3.01
C THR A 250 -9.06 22.75 2.05
N ALA A 251 -8.67 22.34 0.84
CA ALA A 251 -8.16 23.23 -0.19
C ALA A 251 -9.21 24.24 -0.65
N ASP A 252 -10.45 23.81 -0.89
CA ASP A 252 -11.56 24.67 -1.28
C ASP A 252 -11.85 25.76 -0.22
N GLU A 253 -11.63 25.45 1.05
CA GLU A 253 -11.78 26.40 2.17
C GLU A 253 -10.61 27.39 2.27
N MET A 254 -9.37 26.91 2.15
CA MET A 254 -8.16 27.72 2.35
C MET A 254 -7.73 28.49 1.11
N TYR A 255 -7.65 27.79 -0.02
CA TYR A 255 -7.11 28.27 -1.28
C TYR A 255 -8.01 27.81 -2.44
N PRO A 256 -9.16 28.48 -2.66
CA PRO A 256 -10.05 28.16 -3.76
C PRO A 256 -9.29 28.04 -5.09
N ASN A 257 -9.61 27.01 -5.86
CA ASN A 257 -8.97 26.65 -7.15
C ASN A 257 -7.57 26.03 -7.07
N LEU A 258 -6.98 25.85 -5.86
CA LEU A 258 -5.69 25.15 -5.73
C LEU A 258 -5.80 23.69 -6.14
N VAL A 259 -6.78 22.95 -5.60
CA VAL A 259 -7.08 21.59 -6.04
C VAL A 259 -8.19 21.64 -7.08
N LYS A 260 -7.86 21.32 -8.33
CA LYS A 260 -8.83 21.38 -9.45
C LYS A 260 -9.78 20.18 -9.50
N GLY A 261 -9.51 19.12 -8.74
CA GLY A 261 -10.37 17.94 -8.68
C GLY A 261 -9.66 16.67 -8.19
N ILE A 262 -10.41 15.56 -8.24
CA ILE A 262 -9.96 14.20 -7.93
C ILE A 262 -10.23 13.32 -9.15
N LEU A 263 -9.20 12.70 -9.70
CA LEU A 263 -9.29 11.72 -10.77
C LEU A 263 -9.22 10.30 -10.19
N TYR A 264 -10.28 9.54 -10.41
CA TYR A 264 -10.36 8.12 -10.07
C TYR A 264 -9.95 7.29 -11.29
N ALA A 265 -8.66 7.00 -11.39
CA ALA A 265 -8.05 6.34 -12.55
C ALA A 265 -7.83 4.83 -12.31
N GLN A 266 -7.61 4.06 -13.37
CA GLN A 266 -7.17 2.67 -13.23
C GLN A 266 -5.72 2.62 -12.80
N GLY A 267 -5.45 1.91 -11.71
CA GLY A 267 -4.12 1.71 -11.18
C GLY A 267 -4.15 1.56 -9.67
N ASP A 268 -3.02 1.17 -9.11
CA ASP A 268 -2.82 1.08 -7.66
C ASP A 268 -1.98 2.27 -7.14
N TYR A 269 -0.93 2.66 -7.87
CA TYR A 269 -0.05 3.78 -7.53
C TYR A 269 0.60 3.68 -6.13
N ASN A 270 0.89 2.45 -5.67
CA ASN A 270 1.35 2.13 -4.31
C ASN A 270 0.35 2.50 -3.20
N GLN A 271 -0.91 2.80 -3.54
CA GLN A 271 -1.92 3.20 -2.56
C GLN A 271 -2.43 2.01 -1.71
N ASP A 272 -2.17 0.77 -2.12
CA ASP A 272 -2.39 -0.40 -1.27
C ASP A 272 -1.48 -0.44 -0.03
N LEU A 273 -0.33 0.24 -0.06
CA LEU A 273 0.64 0.21 1.04
C LEU A 273 0.23 1.03 2.26
N HIS A 274 -0.60 2.05 2.09
CA HIS A 274 -1.03 2.92 3.19
C HIS A 274 -2.37 3.60 2.87
N PRO A 275 -3.33 3.67 3.81
CA PRO A 275 -4.67 4.23 3.54
C PRO A 275 -4.64 5.72 3.19
N ARG A 276 -3.63 6.45 3.68
CA ARG A 276 -3.37 7.86 3.36
C ARG A 276 -2.15 8.01 2.43
N ASN A 277 -2.04 7.17 1.41
CA ASN A 277 -1.13 7.37 0.29
C ASN A 277 -1.91 8.01 -0.86
N ILE A 278 -1.49 9.20 -1.32
CA ILE A 278 -2.14 9.91 -2.43
C ILE A 278 -1.11 10.38 -3.45
N LEU A 279 -1.48 10.27 -4.73
CA LEU A 279 -0.70 10.84 -5.81
C LEU A 279 -1.23 12.23 -6.14
N ILE A 280 -0.31 13.19 -6.31
CA ILE A 280 -0.63 14.56 -6.70
C ILE A 280 0.08 14.94 -8.00
N GLU A 281 -0.66 15.59 -8.90
CA GLU A 281 -0.13 16.17 -10.13
C GLU A 281 -0.07 17.69 -9.98
N ILE A 282 1.14 18.25 -9.84
CA ILE A 282 1.34 19.69 -9.65
C ILE A 282 1.66 20.33 -11.01
N GLY A 283 0.59 20.72 -11.70
CA GLY A 283 0.67 21.28 -13.03
C GLY A 283 0.92 20.26 -14.13
N GLY A 284 1.03 20.76 -15.36
CA GLY A 284 1.53 20.00 -16.50
C GLY A 284 2.99 20.32 -16.82
N HIS A 285 3.65 19.49 -17.64
CA HIS A 285 5.04 19.67 -18.08
C HIS A 285 5.33 21.01 -18.81
N ASN A 286 4.30 21.73 -19.27
CA ASN A 286 4.43 23.06 -19.86
C ASN A 286 4.24 24.23 -18.86
N ASN A 287 3.96 23.95 -17.59
CA ASN A 287 4.03 24.92 -16.49
C ASN A 287 5.49 25.20 -16.12
N THR A 288 5.77 26.26 -15.36
CA THR A 288 7.11 26.54 -14.82
C THR A 288 7.33 25.77 -13.52
N ARG A 289 8.56 25.28 -13.29
CA ARG A 289 8.93 24.62 -12.03
C ARG A 289 8.71 25.54 -10.83
N GLU A 290 8.99 26.83 -10.99
CA GLU A 290 8.76 27.84 -9.95
C GLU A 290 7.27 27.99 -9.59
N GLY A 291 6.37 27.96 -10.57
CA GLY A 291 4.93 28.05 -10.29
C GLY A 291 4.38 26.78 -9.62
N ALA A 292 4.98 25.62 -9.93
CA ALA A 292 4.68 24.38 -9.23
C ALA A 292 5.16 24.42 -7.76
N LYS A 293 6.37 24.96 -7.49
CA LYS A 293 6.85 25.18 -6.11
C LYS A 293 5.91 26.07 -5.31
N GLU A 294 5.54 27.24 -5.84
CA GLU A 294 4.59 28.16 -5.17
C GLU A 294 3.26 27.48 -4.80
N SER A 295 2.79 26.56 -5.64
CA SER A 295 1.54 25.84 -5.41
C SER A 295 1.71 24.67 -4.43
N ALA A 296 2.89 24.04 -4.42
CA ALA A 296 3.27 23.02 -3.45
C ALA A 296 3.39 23.62 -2.04
N ASP A 297 3.92 24.83 -1.93
CA ASP A 297 4.02 25.56 -0.66
C ASP A 297 2.62 25.78 -0.05
N LEU A 298 1.64 26.24 -0.84
CA LEU A 298 0.24 26.37 -0.39
C LEU A 298 -0.39 25.00 -0.05
N PHE A 299 -0.04 23.96 -0.80
CA PHE A 299 -0.54 22.62 -0.56
C PHE A 299 -0.02 22.03 0.77
N ALA A 300 1.16 22.45 1.25
CA ALA A 300 1.69 22.05 2.55
C ALA A 300 0.76 22.46 3.70
N ASP A 301 0.21 23.68 3.64
CA ASP A 301 -0.74 24.15 4.65
C ASP A 301 -2.05 23.34 4.60
N VAL A 302 -2.55 23.07 3.38
CA VAL A 302 -3.74 22.26 3.16
C VAL A 302 -3.56 20.87 3.73
N LEU A 303 -2.45 20.20 3.41
CA LEU A 303 -2.19 18.84 3.87
C LEU A 303 -2.02 18.79 5.39
N THR A 304 -1.30 19.77 5.96
CA THR A 304 -1.12 19.90 7.41
C THR A 304 -2.48 20.05 8.11
N LYS A 305 -3.35 20.93 7.62
CA LYS A 305 -4.70 21.12 8.18
C LYS A 305 -5.57 19.87 7.96
N ALA A 306 -5.53 19.26 6.77
CA ALA A 306 -6.27 18.05 6.44
C ALA A 306 -5.82 16.82 7.25
N LEU A 307 -4.62 16.79 7.81
CA LEU A 307 -4.18 15.71 8.69
C LEU A 307 -4.42 16.02 10.17
N TYR A 308 -4.12 17.24 10.61
CA TYR A 308 -3.96 17.56 12.02
C TYR A 308 -4.99 18.55 12.59
N GLU A 309 -5.88 19.14 11.78
CA GLU A 309 -6.93 20.00 12.33
C GLU A 309 -7.90 19.21 13.22
N GLY A 310 -8.14 19.72 14.43
CA GLY A 310 -8.89 19.03 15.49
C GLY A 310 -8.01 18.32 16.52
N VAL A 311 -6.69 18.30 16.31
CA VAL A 311 -5.69 17.80 17.26
C VAL A 311 -5.08 18.99 18.00
N GLU A 312 -5.27 19.10 19.32
CA GLU A 312 -4.51 20.08 20.11
C GLU A 312 -3.01 19.84 19.94
N GLU A 313 -2.25 20.90 19.68
CA GLU A 313 -0.80 20.85 19.55
C GLU A 313 -0.18 20.27 20.82
N GLY A 314 0.37 19.06 20.73
CA GLY A 314 1.31 18.57 21.73
C GLY A 314 2.57 19.41 21.66
N GLU A 315 3.01 19.96 22.78
CA GLU A 315 4.24 20.76 22.82
C GLU A 315 5.42 19.99 22.20
N PRO A 316 6.29 20.66 21.43
CA PRO A 316 7.51 20.04 20.91
C PRO A 316 8.36 19.54 22.08
N ARG A 317 8.92 18.33 21.96
CA ARG A 317 9.89 17.79 22.94
C ARG A 317 11.06 18.78 23.06
N GLY A 318 11.02 19.58 24.12
CA GLY A 318 12.11 20.44 24.52
C GLY A 318 13.40 19.64 24.68
N ALA A 319 14.50 20.22 24.21
CA ALA A 319 15.84 19.73 24.41
C ALA A 319 16.06 19.30 25.86
N VAL A 320 16.50 18.06 26.06
CA VAL A 320 16.90 17.55 27.38
C VAL A 320 18.16 18.31 27.79
N GLU A 321 17.99 19.37 28.59
CA GLU A 321 19.05 19.87 29.45
C GLU A 321 19.21 18.89 30.62
N ASP A 322 20.39 18.27 30.66
CA ASP A 322 20.88 17.39 31.70
C ASP A 322 21.08 18.19 33.00
N GLU A 323 20.12 18.11 33.92
CA GLU A 323 20.38 18.40 35.33
C GLU A 323 19.97 17.23 36.21
N GLY A 324 20.98 16.59 36.78
CA GLY A 324 20.88 15.43 37.65
C GLY A 324 20.06 15.69 38.91
N GLY A 325 19.13 14.77 39.17
CA GLY A 325 18.41 14.66 40.43
C GLY A 325 18.24 13.20 40.79
N ILE A 326 19.02 12.75 41.78
CA ILE A 326 18.92 11.44 42.43
C ILE A 326 17.56 11.36 43.13
N ILE A 327 16.75 10.33 42.84
CA ILE A 327 15.66 9.90 43.73
C ILE A 327 15.73 8.39 43.89
N GLU A 328 15.77 8.00 45.15
CA GLU A 328 15.96 6.67 45.70
C GLU A 328 14.75 5.75 45.47
N ASP A 329 15.05 4.45 45.45
CA ASP A 329 14.14 3.32 45.45
C ASP A 329 13.12 3.38 46.61
N ASP A 330 11.85 3.10 46.35
CA ASP A 330 10.98 2.51 47.38
C ASP A 330 10.08 1.41 46.79
N GLU A 331 10.30 0.20 47.30
CA GLU A 331 9.52 -1.00 47.03
C GLU A 331 8.20 -0.94 47.81
N GLY A 332 7.08 -1.23 47.15
CA GLY A 332 5.80 -1.33 47.83
C GLY A 332 4.72 -2.01 47.00
N GLY A 333 4.83 -3.33 46.83
CA GLY A 333 3.78 -4.14 46.22
C GLY A 333 2.54 -4.28 47.10
N ILE A 334 1.35 -4.31 46.48
CA ILE A 334 0.16 -5.00 47.02
C ILE A 334 -0.64 -5.61 45.87
N ALA A 335 -0.98 -6.89 46.04
CA ALA A 335 -1.73 -7.75 45.13
C ALA A 335 -3.25 -7.67 45.35
N GLY A 336 -3.99 -8.13 44.34
CA GLY A 336 -5.42 -8.52 44.39
C GLY A 336 -6.22 -7.79 43.31
N GLY A 337 -6.77 -8.41 42.26
CA GLY A 337 -7.41 -9.72 42.19
C GLY A 337 -8.90 -9.49 41.97
N GLY A 338 -9.38 -9.61 40.72
CA GLY A 338 -10.79 -9.42 40.38
C GLY A 338 -11.11 -9.89 38.97
N VAL A 339 -11.37 -11.20 38.85
CA VAL A 339 -11.97 -11.84 37.66
C VAL A 339 -13.47 -11.57 37.68
N VAL A 340 -14.03 -11.14 36.55
CA VAL A 340 -15.47 -11.20 36.26
C VAL A 340 -15.67 -11.75 34.85
N ASP A 341 -16.35 -12.89 34.76
CA ASP A 341 -16.71 -13.60 33.54
C ASP A 341 -18.00 -13.06 32.90
N GLY A 342 -17.88 -12.61 31.64
CA GLY A 342 -18.84 -12.71 30.51
C GLY A 342 -20.09 -11.81 30.49
N PRO A 343 -20.83 -11.73 29.35
CA PRO A 343 -20.53 -12.16 27.97
C PRO A 343 -20.75 -11.03 26.94
N ASP A 344 -19.83 -10.80 25.99
CA ASP A 344 -20.20 -10.30 24.65
C ASP A 344 -19.04 -10.46 23.67
N ALA A 345 -19.29 -11.25 22.63
CA ALA A 345 -18.36 -11.53 21.55
C ALA A 345 -18.61 -10.52 20.41
N GLY A 346 -17.89 -9.40 20.43
CA GLY A 346 -17.63 -8.58 19.24
C GLY A 346 -16.51 -9.19 18.38
N PRO A 347 -16.43 -8.86 17.08
CA PRO A 347 -15.53 -9.55 16.14
C PRO A 347 -14.06 -9.23 16.47
N PRO A 348 -13.15 -10.22 16.47
CA PRO A 348 -11.74 -9.95 16.71
C PRO A 348 -11.07 -9.35 15.47
N GLY A 349 -10.24 -8.33 15.71
CA GLY A 349 -9.43 -7.64 14.71
C GLY A 349 -8.52 -8.55 13.88
N ALA A 350 -8.10 -8.01 12.74
CA ALA A 350 -7.53 -8.70 11.59
C ALA A 350 -6.28 -9.58 11.87
N LEU A 351 -5.57 -9.40 12.98
CA LEU A 351 -4.47 -10.31 13.36
C LEU A 351 -4.92 -11.69 13.89
N GLY A 352 -6.12 -11.80 14.44
CA GLY A 352 -6.67 -13.09 14.91
C GLY A 352 -7.16 -14.00 13.76
N THR A 353 -7.52 -13.39 12.63
CA THR A 353 -8.18 -14.07 11.51
C THR A 353 -7.19 -14.88 10.67
N VAL A 354 -5.95 -14.43 10.55
CA VAL A 354 -4.89 -15.16 9.81
C VAL A 354 -4.51 -16.44 10.54
N GLY A 355 -4.27 -16.37 11.86
CA GLY A 355 -3.97 -17.54 12.69
C GLY A 355 -5.11 -18.56 12.69
N ARG A 356 -6.36 -18.09 12.75
CA ARG A 356 -7.55 -18.94 12.74
C ARG A 356 -7.79 -19.56 11.36
N THR A 357 -7.47 -18.86 10.27
CA THR A 357 -7.54 -19.39 8.89
C THR A 357 -6.46 -20.45 8.65
N ILE A 358 -5.23 -20.23 9.11
CA ILE A 358 -4.15 -21.22 9.03
C ILE A 358 -4.51 -22.48 9.85
N LEU A 359 -5.08 -22.31 11.05
CA LEU A 359 -5.56 -23.44 11.87
C LEU A 359 -6.71 -24.20 11.20
N TRP A 360 -7.63 -23.49 10.54
CA TRP A 360 -8.71 -24.13 9.78
C TRP A 360 -8.21 -24.90 8.57
N ILE A 361 -7.31 -24.32 7.78
CA ILE A 361 -6.70 -24.98 6.62
C ILE A 361 -5.91 -26.22 7.08
N GLY A 362 -5.10 -26.08 8.14
CA GLY A 362 -4.39 -27.21 8.75
C GLY A 362 -5.34 -28.31 9.22
N GLY A 363 -6.45 -27.94 9.87
CA GLY A 363 -7.50 -28.86 10.28
C GLY A 363 -8.15 -29.61 9.11
N VAL A 364 -8.49 -28.90 8.04
CA VAL A 364 -9.09 -29.50 6.82
C VAL A 364 -8.12 -30.47 6.15
N VAL A 365 -6.83 -30.11 6.05
CA VAL A 365 -5.80 -31.00 5.48
C VAL A 365 -5.63 -32.26 6.31
N ILE A 366 -5.61 -32.15 7.65
CA ILE A 366 -5.50 -33.30 8.56
C ILE A 366 -6.73 -34.22 8.42
N VAL A 367 -7.94 -33.65 8.43
CA VAL A 367 -9.19 -34.40 8.30
C VAL A 367 -9.30 -35.06 6.92
N GLY A 368 -8.95 -34.34 5.86
CA GLY A 368 -8.92 -34.85 4.49
C GLY A 368 -7.91 -35.98 4.31
N GLY A 369 -6.70 -35.83 4.86
CA GLY A 369 -5.67 -36.87 4.87
C GLY A 369 -6.11 -38.12 5.65
N PHE A 370 -6.78 -37.94 6.79
CA PHE A 370 -7.31 -39.04 7.59
C PHE A 370 -8.44 -39.80 6.87
N LEU A 371 -9.38 -39.08 6.25
CA LEU A 371 -10.45 -39.66 5.42
C LEU A 371 -9.89 -40.41 4.21
N PHE A 372 -8.88 -39.83 3.54
CA PHE A 372 -8.19 -40.49 2.43
C PHE A 372 -7.55 -41.81 2.87
N LEU A 373 -6.86 -41.82 4.00
CA LEU A 373 -6.25 -43.04 4.55
C LEU A 373 -7.30 -44.09 4.93
N LEU A 374 -8.44 -43.67 5.50
CA LEU A 374 -9.54 -44.58 5.82
C LEU A 374 -10.16 -45.22 4.57
N LEU A 375 -10.37 -44.44 3.51
CA LEU A 375 -10.93 -44.94 2.25
C LEU A 375 -9.97 -45.88 1.53
N ASN A 376 -8.66 -45.67 1.66
CA ASN A 376 -7.65 -46.46 0.95
C ASN A 376 -7.22 -47.73 1.72
N GLU A 377 -7.12 -47.69 3.06
CA GLU A 377 -6.76 -48.85 3.89
C GLU A 377 -7.97 -49.69 4.34
N GLY A 378 -9.18 -49.13 4.26
CA GLY A 378 -10.42 -49.84 4.57
C GLY A 378 -10.59 -50.26 6.05
N SER A 379 -9.69 -49.87 6.94
CA SER A 379 -9.78 -50.15 8.37
C SER A 379 -9.02 -49.13 9.24
N LEU A 380 -9.54 -48.87 10.43
CA LEU A 380 -8.91 -47.98 11.43
C LEU A 380 -7.53 -48.49 11.90
N GLN A 381 -7.32 -49.81 11.88
CA GLN A 381 -6.03 -50.42 12.24
C GLN A 381 -4.95 -50.18 11.17
N GLY A 382 -5.33 -50.18 9.89
CA GLY A 382 -4.43 -49.82 8.78
C GLY A 382 -3.94 -48.38 8.89
N VAL A 383 -4.84 -47.44 9.17
CA VAL A 383 -4.51 -46.01 9.36
C VAL A 383 -3.54 -45.79 10.52
N ALA A 384 -3.78 -46.44 11.67
CA ALA A 384 -2.89 -46.35 12.83
C ALA A 384 -1.49 -46.91 12.54
N SER A 385 -1.40 -47.97 11.74
CA SER A 385 -0.12 -48.57 11.36
C SER A 385 0.72 -47.66 10.44
N LYS A 386 0.07 -47.00 9.47
CA LYS A 386 0.70 -46.04 8.55
C LYS A 386 1.15 -44.78 9.28
N PHE A 387 0.33 -44.27 10.20
CA PHE A 387 0.69 -43.12 11.01
C PHE A 387 1.91 -43.43 11.89
N LYS A 388 1.94 -44.60 12.54
CA LYS A 388 3.09 -45.03 13.34
C LYS A 388 4.35 -45.20 12.49
N GLN A 389 4.22 -45.72 11.28
CA GLN A 389 5.33 -45.87 10.34
C GLN A 389 5.86 -44.51 9.85
N PHE A 390 4.99 -43.54 9.58
CA PHE A 390 5.37 -42.18 9.19
C PHE A 390 6.15 -41.48 10.32
N VAL A 391 5.63 -41.51 11.54
CA VAL A 391 6.30 -40.91 12.72
C VAL A 391 7.62 -41.61 13.03
N SER A 392 7.70 -42.94 12.90
CA SER A 392 8.93 -43.67 13.21
C SER A 392 10.02 -43.61 12.14
N THR A 393 9.64 -43.44 10.87
CA THR A 393 10.57 -43.60 9.73
C THR A 393 10.94 -42.27 9.09
N GLU A 394 10.02 -41.31 9.04
CA GLU A 394 10.28 -40.01 8.40
C GLU A 394 10.67 -38.93 9.41
N PHE A 395 10.04 -38.90 10.59
CA PHE A 395 10.39 -37.91 11.63
C PHE A 395 11.76 -38.18 12.27
N ALA A 396 12.18 -39.46 12.34
CA ALA A 396 13.50 -39.84 12.81
C ALA A 396 14.64 -39.40 11.85
N ASN A 397 14.35 -39.29 10.56
CA ASN A 397 15.29 -38.77 9.56
C ASN A 397 15.35 -37.24 9.56
N PHE A 398 14.27 -36.56 9.97
CA PHE A 398 14.21 -35.10 10.09
C PHE A 398 14.91 -34.57 11.35
N MET A 399 14.85 -35.30 12.47
CA MET A 399 15.40 -34.84 13.76
C MET A 399 16.85 -35.30 14.06
N GLY A 400 17.49 -36.04 13.15
CA GLY A 400 18.88 -36.52 13.31
C GLY A 400 19.08 -37.53 14.45
N PRO A 401 20.14 -38.37 14.41
CA PRO A 401 20.33 -39.41 15.41
C PRO A 401 20.74 -38.82 16.78
N SER A 402 19.94 -39.13 17.81
CA SER A 402 20.22 -38.82 19.21
C SER A 402 21.55 -39.45 19.67
N LYS A 403 22.50 -38.61 20.11
CA LYS A 403 23.75 -39.04 20.77
C LYS A 403 23.41 -39.76 22.09
N LYS A 404 23.35 -41.09 22.05
CA LYS A 404 23.50 -41.91 23.25
C LYS A 404 24.21 -43.22 22.90
N ASN A 405 25.54 -43.15 22.81
CA ASN A 405 26.50 -44.21 23.16
C ASN A 405 27.93 -43.83 22.75
N SER A 406 28.56 -42.92 23.50
CA SER A 406 30.03 -42.75 23.49
C SER A 406 30.61 -43.39 24.76
N LYS A 407 30.51 -44.72 24.84
CA LYS A 407 31.25 -45.50 25.84
C LYS A 407 31.62 -46.87 25.30
N GLN A 408 32.16 -46.92 24.06
CA GLN A 408 32.79 -48.12 23.51
C GLN A 408 33.71 -47.90 22.30
N ARG A 409 34.28 -46.69 22.16
CA ARG A 409 35.32 -46.37 21.17
C ARG A 409 36.42 -45.49 21.79
N ARG A 410 37.00 -46.00 22.88
CA ARG A 410 38.23 -45.47 23.49
C ARG A 410 39.00 -46.64 24.08
N SER A 411 39.40 -47.54 23.19
CA SER A 411 40.27 -48.69 23.47
C SER A 411 40.66 -49.34 22.14
N GLN A 412 41.25 -48.58 21.22
CA GLN A 412 41.94 -49.14 20.04
C GLN A 412 42.84 -48.15 19.29
N GLU A 413 43.17 -46.99 19.86
CA GLU A 413 43.97 -45.95 19.18
C GLU A 413 45.17 -45.47 20.02
N ASP A 414 45.53 -46.20 21.08
CA ASP A 414 46.74 -45.96 21.89
C ASP A 414 47.58 -47.25 21.94
N GLN A 415 48.04 -47.74 20.78
CA GLN A 415 49.06 -48.80 20.69
C GLN A 415 49.57 -48.98 19.25
N GLU A 416 50.20 -47.96 18.66
CA GLU A 416 51.05 -48.10 17.47
C GLU A 416 51.84 -46.80 17.27
N ASP A 417 52.74 -46.51 18.20
CA ASP A 417 53.84 -45.55 18.05
C ASP A 417 54.96 -45.95 19.05
N ASP A 418 55.56 -47.12 18.82
CA ASP A 418 56.93 -47.44 19.24
C ASP A 418 57.43 -48.61 18.37
N ASP A 419 58.69 -48.52 17.92
CA ASP A 419 59.43 -49.39 16.99
C ASP A 419 59.22 -49.20 15.48
N SER A 420 60.01 -48.29 14.87
CA SER A 420 61.02 -48.59 13.82
C SER A 420 61.67 -47.33 13.24
#